data_AF-A0A482TCB6-F1
#
_entry.id   AF-A0A482TCB6-F1
#
_cell.length_a   1.000
_cell.length_b   1.000
_cell.length_c   1.000
_cell.angle_alpha   90.00
_cell.angle_beta   90.00
_cell.angle_gamma   90.00
#
_symmetry.space_group_name_H-M   'P 1'
#
loop_
_entity.id
_entity.type
_entity.pdbx_description
1 polymer ?
#
loop_
_entity_poly.entity_id
_entity_poly.type
_entity_poly.pdbx_seq_one_letter_code
_entity_poly.pdbx_strand_id
1 'polypeptide(L)'
;MSTTNAKPPETSYRRLYTGLWILSGIALGVFIAIGYPLVGVGLFAACAAGSIVVVRRYDGPLFDERDWTVQAAASKRTLGIMGIVSAIGFPTVTALWALDIIEWPLWVTPIAFFVAALSLLHLGSTMYEARQYA
;
A
#
# COMPACT_ATOMS: atom_id res chain seq x y z
N MET A 1 33.76 -18.32 25.16
CA MET A 1 33.07 -18.43 23.86
C MET A 1 32.03 -17.32 23.82
N SER A 2 32.37 -16.16 23.24
CA SER A 2 31.50 -14.98 23.25
C SER A 2 30.57 -15.05 22.04
N THR A 3 29.28 -15.32 22.27
CA THR A 3 28.26 -15.17 21.23
C THR A 3 28.02 -13.67 21.05
N THR A 4 28.71 -13.06 20.10
CA THR A 4 28.35 -11.70 19.65
C THR A 4 26.92 -11.76 19.14
N ASN A 5 25.97 -11.25 19.94
CA ASN A 5 24.62 -10.93 19.48
C ASN A 5 24.75 -9.81 18.45
N ALA A 6 25.09 -10.15 17.21
CA ALA A 6 25.12 -9.20 16.12
C ALA A 6 23.70 -8.64 15.98
N LYS A 7 23.53 -7.31 16.14
CA LYS A 7 22.25 -6.66 15.83
C LYS A 7 21.86 -7.08 14.41
N PRO A 8 20.59 -7.47 14.15
CA PRO A 8 20.16 -7.84 12.81
C PRO A 8 20.50 -6.71 11.83
N PRO A 9 20.97 -7.03 10.61
CA PRO A 9 21.35 -6.01 9.65
C PRO A 9 20.13 -5.15 9.28
N GLU A 10 20.34 -3.88 8.98
CA GLU A 10 19.30 -2.90 8.58
C GLU A 10 18.33 -3.45 7.52
N THR A 11 18.87 -4.18 6.55
CA THR A 11 18.10 -4.84 5.48
C THR A 11 17.03 -5.79 6.01
N SER A 12 17.26 -6.43 7.17
CA SER A 12 16.29 -7.31 7.83
C SER A 12 15.15 -6.51 8.48
N TYR A 13 15.46 -5.39 9.14
CA TYR A 13 14.44 -4.50 9.70
C TYR A 13 13.57 -3.88 8.60
N ARG A 14 14.18 -3.45 7.49
CA ARG A 14 13.47 -2.90 6.34
C ARG A 14 12.56 -3.93 5.67
N ARG A 15 13.05 -5.15 5.46
CA ARG A 15 12.23 -6.25 4.92
C ARG A 15 11.09 -6.62 5.84
N LEU A 16 11.32 -6.64 7.15
CA LEU A 16 10.28 -6.91 8.13
C LEU A 16 9.22 -5.80 8.13
N TYR A 17 9.63 -4.53 8.11
CA TYR A 17 8.73 -3.39 8.01
C TYR A 17 7.82 -3.48 6.77
N THR A 18 8.42 -3.64 5.58
CA THR A 18 7.67 -3.76 4.33
C THR A 18 6.82 -5.03 4.31
N GLY A 19 7.36 -6.14 4.80
CA GLY A 19 6.67 -7.43 4.88
C GLY A 19 5.43 -7.36 5.76
N LEU A 20 5.49 -6.66 6.89
CA LEU A 20 4.34 -6.47 7.78
C LEU A 20 3.23 -5.64 7.13
N TRP A 21 3.57 -4.61 6.35
CA TRP A 21 2.56 -3.83 5.60
C TRP A 21 1.94 -4.62 4.46
N ILE A 22 2.73 -5.41 3.73
CA ILE A 22 2.20 -6.28 2.68
C ILE A 22 1.28 -7.35 3.30
N LEU A 23 1.75 -7.99 4.37
CA LEU A 23 1.01 -9.03 5.07
C LEU A 23 -0.29 -8.49 5.67
N SER A 24 -0.28 -7.27 6.22
CA SER A 24 -1.49 -6.65 6.78
C SER A 24 -2.58 -6.50 5.71
N GLY A 25 -2.23 -5.97 4.54
CA GLY A 25 -3.17 -5.80 3.43
C GLY A 25 -3.70 -7.12 2.88
N ILE A 26 -2.83 -8.11 2.69
CA ILE A 26 -3.23 -9.46 2.22
C ILE A 26 -4.14 -10.12 3.25
N ALA A 27 -3.78 -10.09 4.52
CA ALA A 27 -4.58 -10.64 5.62
C ALA A 27 -5.98 -10.04 5.62
N LEU A 28 -6.10 -8.71 5.56
CA LEU A 28 -7.39 -8.04 5.55
C LEU A 28 -8.26 -8.53 4.38
N GLY A 29 -7.71 -8.52 3.16
CA GLY A 29 -8.43 -8.94 1.95
C GLY A 29 -8.88 -10.40 2.01
N VAL A 30 -7.99 -11.31 2.39
CA VAL A 30 -8.28 -12.75 2.48
C VAL A 30 -9.36 -13.02 3.52
N PHE A 31 -9.21 -12.48 4.73
CA PHE A 31 -10.17 -12.72 5.83
C PHE A 31 -11.55 -12.12 5.57
N ILE A 32 -11.64 -10.99 4.86
CA ILE A 32 -12.92 -10.48 4.35
C ILE A 32 -13.54 -11.50 3.37
N ALA A 33 -12.75 -12.00 2.42
CA ALA A 33 -13.23 -12.92 1.39
C ALA A 33 -13.72 -14.27 1.96
N ILE A 34 -13.12 -14.76 3.04
CA ILE A 34 -13.51 -16.03 3.70
C ILE A 34 -14.53 -15.85 4.84
N GLY A 35 -15.13 -14.67 5.00
CA GLY A 35 -16.24 -14.43 5.94
C GLY A 35 -15.83 -14.09 7.38
N TYR A 36 -14.57 -13.76 7.62
CA TYR A 36 -14.03 -13.41 8.95
C TYR A 36 -13.48 -11.97 9.00
N PRO A 37 -14.28 -10.94 8.67
CA PRO A 37 -13.79 -9.57 8.50
C PRO A 37 -13.14 -8.99 9.76
N LEU A 38 -13.69 -9.28 10.95
CA LEU A 38 -13.13 -8.77 12.21
C LEU A 38 -11.76 -9.38 12.53
N VAL A 39 -11.53 -10.65 12.16
CA VAL A 39 -10.21 -11.28 12.29
C VAL A 39 -9.22 -10.63 11.33
N GLY A 40 -9.66 -10.33 10.11
CA GLY A 40 -8.87 -9.58 9.13
C GLY A 40 -8.45 -8.20 9.63
N VAL A 41 -9.38 -7.45 10.23
CA VAL A 41 -9.09 -6.14 10.84
C VAL A 41 -8.12 -6.29 12.02
N GLY A 42 -8.33 -7.26 12.90
CA GLY A 42 -7.42 -7.53 14.02
C GLY A 42 -6.00 -7.84 13.56
N LEU A 43 -5.84 -8.68 12.54
CA LEU A 43 -4.54 -9.04 11.98
C LEU A 43 -3.90 -7.86 11.24
N PHE A 44 -4.69 -7.09 10.48
CA PHE A 44 -4.22 -5.86 9.86
C PHE A 44 -3.64 -4.89 10.90
N ALA A 45 -4.41 -4.63 11.97
CA ALA A 45 -4.01 -3.72 13.04
C ALA A 45 -2.77 -4.23 13.79
N ALA A 46 -2.68 -5.54 14.07
CA ALA A 46 -1.52 -6.15 14.71
C ALA A 46 -0.25 -6.02 13.85
N CYS A 47 -0.34 -6.30 12.55
CA CYS A 47 0.79 -6.14 11.63
C CYS A 47 1.20 -4.66 11.47
N ALA A 48 0.24 -3.74 11.39
CA ALA A 48 0.51 -2.30 11.33
C ALA A 48 1.16 -1.79 12.63
N ALA A 49 0.69 -2.24 13.79
CA ALA A 49 1.34 -1.92 15.06
C ALA A 49 2.76 -2.50 15.11
N GLY A 50 2.94 -3.74 14.64
CA GLY A 50 4.25 -4.36 14.50
C GLY A 50 5.21 -3.55 13.63
N SER A 51 4.75 -3.04 12.48
CA SER A 51 5.61 -2.25 11.58
C SER A 51 6.04 -0.92 12.22
N ILE A 52 5.13 -0.26 12.96
CA ILE A 52 5.44 0.95 13.74
C ILE A 52 6.47 0.64 14.84
N VAL A 53 6.32 -0.48 15.55
CA VAL A 53 7.27 -0.92 16.58
C VAL A 53 8.65 -1.19 15.97
N VAL A 54 8.71 -1.83 14.80
CA VAL A 54 9.96 -2.11 14.07
C VAL A 54 10.72 -0.82 13.76
N VAL A 55 10.04 0.20 13.25
CA VAL A 55 10.66 1.52 12.97
C VAL A 55 11.13 2.18 14.26
N ARG A 56 10.29 2.19 15.31
CA ARG A 56 10.62 2.86 16.59
C ARG A 56 11.77 2.21 17.36
N ARG A 57 12.05 0.92 17.12
CA ARG A 57 13.10 0.16 17.80
C ARG A 57 14.44 0.19 17.07
N TYR A 58 14.49 0.71 15.85
CA TYR A 58 15.73 0.82 15.09
C TYR A 58 16.42 2.14 15.44
N ASP A 59 17.66 2.07 15.94
CA ASP A 59 18.42 3.24 16.41
C ASP A 59 18.97 4.11 15.25
N GLY A 60 18.94 3.61 14.00
CA GLY A 60 19.47 4.31 12.82
C GLY A 60 18.39 4.82 11.86
N PRO A 61 18.76 5.52 10.78
CA PRO A 61 17.84 5.85 9.70
C PRO A 61 17.49 4.56 8.93
N LEU A 62 16.25 4.08 9.05
CA LEU A 62 15.81 2.86 8.34
C LEU A 62 15.71 3.06 6.82
N PHE A 63 15.55 4.32 6.39
CA PHE A 63 15.52 4.74 5.00
C PHE A 63 16.49 5.91 4.84
N ASP A 64 17.49 5.75 3.97
CA ASP A 64 18.45 6.77 3.62
C ASP A 64 18.00 7.60 2.39
N GLU A 65 18.77 8.62 2.03
CA GLU A 65 18.54 9.48 0.86
C GLU A 65 18.39 8.68 -0.44
N ARG A 66 19.14 7.58 -0.59
CA ARG A 66 19.08 6.72 -1.77
C ARG A 66 17.77 5.95 -1.81
N ASP A 67 17.33 5.40 -0.70
CA ASP A 67 16.05 4.70 -0.57
C ASP A 67 14.87 5.63 -0.90
N TRP A 68 14.92 6.91 -0.52
CA TRP A 68 13.89 7.88 -0.88
C TRP A 68 13.75 8.06 -2.39
N THR A 69 14.86 8.10 -3.15
CA THR A 69 14.80 8.20 -4.61
C THR A 69 14.17 6.97 -5.25
N VAL A 70 14.52 5.78 -4.76
CA VAL A 70 13.94 4.51 -5.24
C VAL A 70 12.45 4.44 -4.91
N GLN A 71 12.06 4.83 -3.69
CA GLN A 71 10.66 4.84 -3.28
C GLN A 71 9.83 5.87 -4.05
N ALA A 72 10.39 7.04 -4.37
CA ALA A 72 9.72 8.03 -5.21
C ALA A 72 9.48 7.48 -6.63
N ALA A 73 10.48 6.83 -7.22
CA ALA A 73 10.35 6.19 -8.54
C ALA A 73 9.33 5.03 -8.51
N ALA A 74 9.39 4.18 -7.48
CA ALA A 74 8.47 3.06 -7.28
C ALA A 74 7.02 3.54 -7.07
N SER A 75 6.82 4.61 -6.29
CA SER A 75 5.49 5.21 -6.05
C SER A 75 4.89 5.75 -7.34
N LYS A 76 5.66 6.53 -8.11
CA LYS A 76 5.23 7.05 -9.44
C LYS A 76 4.87 5.91 -10.39
N ARG A 77 5.69 4.86 -10.46
CA ARG A 77 5.43 3.69 -11.31
C ARG A 77 4.18 2.94 -10.88
N THR A 78 4.00 2.73 -9.58
CA THR A 78 2.82 2.04 -9.02
C THR A 78 1.54 2.79 -9.37
N LEU A 79 1.53 4.11 -9.18
CA LEU A 79 0.40 4.95 -9.54
C LEU A 79 0.14 4.97 -11.05
N GLY A 80 1.19 4.98 -11.87
CA GLY A 80 1.06 4.85 -13.32
C GLY A 80 0.40 3.53 -13.74
N ILE A 81 0.84 2.41 -13.17
CA ILE A 81 0.23 1.09 -13.41
C ILE A 81 -1.23 1.09 -12.95
N MET A 82 -1.52 1.58 -11.74
CA MET A 82 -2.88 1.68 -11.22
C MET A 82 -3.77 2.54 -12.12
N GLY A 83 -3.25 3.65 -12.63
CA GLY A 83 -3.95 4.52 -13.57
C GLY A 83 -4.28 3.80 -14.88
N ILE A 84 -3.32 3.08 -15.47
CA ILE A 84 -3.54 2.30 -16.71
C ILE A 84 -4.58 1.19 -16.47
N VAL A 85 -4.42 0.41 -15.40
CA VAL A 85 -5.37 -0.66 -15.06
C VAL A 85 -6.77 -0.11 -14.85
N SER A 86 -6.89 1.05 -14.20
CA SER A 86 -8.17 1.71 -13.95
C SER A 86 -8.80 2.27 -15.23
N ALA A 87 -7.98 2.88 -16.10
CA ALA A 87 -8.41 3.42 -17.39
C ALA A 87 -8.90 2.33 -18.36
N ILE A 88 -8.48 1.09 -18.16
CA ILE A 88 -8.98 -0.06 -18.94
C ILE A 88 -10.16 -0.71 -18.21
N GLY A 89 -10.00 -1.04 -16.93
CA GLY A 89 -10.93 -1.84 -16.15
C GLY A 89 -12.28 -1.16 -15.95
N PHE A 90 -12.31 0.08 -15.47
CA PHE A 90 -13.57 0.76 -15.19
C PHE A 90 -14.37 1.01 -16.48
N PRO A 91 -13.79 1.53 -17.59
CA PRO A 91 -14.54 1.69 -18.83
C PRO A 91 -15.02 0.35 -19.41
N THR A 92 -14.23 -0.72 -19.30
CA THR A 92 -14.65 -2.05 -19.77
C THR A 92 -15.87 -2.56 -19.01
N VAL A 93 -15.84 -2.50 -17.67
CA VAL A 93 -16.98 -2.92 -16.84
C VAL A 93 -18.21 -2.07 -17.14
N THR A 94 -18.04 -0.75 -17.28
CA THR A 94 -19.13 0.17 -17.65
C THR A 94 -19.71 -0.14 -19.02
N ALA A 95 -18.88 -0.45 -20.01
CA ALA A 95 -19.33 -0.81 -21.35
C ALA A 95 -20.11 -2.13 -21.35
N LEU A 96 -19.61 -3.16 -20.66
CA LEU A 96 -20.30 -4.45 -20.53
C LEU A 96 -21.65 -4.30 -19.83
N TRP A 97 -21.72 -3.47 -18.79
CA TRP A 97 -22.96 -3.15 -18.10
C TRP A 97 -23.94 -2.39 -19.00
N ALA A 98 -23.47 -1.37 -19.73
CA ALA A 98 -24.31 -0.58 -20.63
C ALA A 98 -24.84 -1.37 -21.85
N LEU A 99 -24.21 -2.50 -22.18
CA LEU A 99 -24.64 -3.42 -23.24
C LEU A 99 -25.51 -4.58 -22.70
N ASP A 100 -25.92 -4.53 -21.43
CA ASP A 100 -26.70 -5.57 -20.75
C ASP A 100 -26.03 -6.96 -20.76
N ILE A 101 -24.69 -7.03 -20.87
CA ILE A 101 -23.92 -8.29 -20.84
C ILE A 101 -23.71 -8.77 -19.40
N ILE A 102 -23.54 -7.82 -18.47
CA ILE A 102 -23.34 -8.10 -17.04
C ILE A 102 -24.23 -7.18 -16.20
N GLU A 103 -24.58 -7.63 -14.99
CA GLU A 103 -25.09 -6.75 -13.95
C GLU A 103 -23.95 -5.90 -13.35
N TRP A 104 -24.28 -4.70 -12.85
CA TRP A 104 -23.29 -3.83 -12.23
C TRP A 104 -22.74 -4.44 -10.93
N PRO A 105 -21.43 -4.74 -10.83
CA PRO A 105 -20.89 -5.34 -9.62
C PRO A 105 -20.77 -4.29 -8.51
N LEU A 106 -21.50 -4.45 -7.42
CA LEU A 106 -21.55 -3.48 -6.31
C LEU A 106 -20.19 -3.16 -5.67
N TRP A 107 -19.22 -4.08 -5.77
CA TRP A 107 -17.87 -3.88 -5.24
C TRP A 107 -16.99 -2.97 -6.13
N VAL A 108 -17.36 -2.74 -7.39
CA VAL A 108 -16.58 -1.91 -8.32
C VAL A 108 -16.65 -0.43 -7.94
N THR A 109 -17.83 0.05 -7.57
CA THR A 109 -18.05 1.46 -7.18
C THR A 109 -17.13 1.94 -6.06
N PRO A 110 -17.04 1.28 -4.89
CA PRO A 110 -16.14 1.74 -3.83
C PRO A 110 -14.65 1.65 -4.24
N ILE A 111 -14.25 0.69 -5.08
CA ILE A 111 -12.88 0.62 -5.60
C ILE A 111 -12.58 1.83 -6.50
N ALA A 112 -13.52 2.24 -7.35
CA ALA A 112 -13.37 3.42 -8.20
C ALA A 112 -13.16 4.70 -7.37
N PHE A 113 -13.95 4.89 -6.32
CA PHE A 113 -13.77 6.01 -5.40
C PHE A 113 -12.44 5.95 -4.64
N PHE A 114 -12.01 4.76 -4.21
CA PHE A 114 -10.73 4.58 -3.56
C PHE A 114 -9.56 4.94 -4.49
N VAL A 115 -9.58 4.49 -5.75
CA VAL A 115 -8.55 4.85 -6.75
C VAL A 115 -8.55 6.36 -7.03
N ALA A 116 -9.73 6.99 -7.13
CA ALA A 116 -9.84 8.44 -7.29
C ALA A 116 -9.24 9.18 -6.09
N ALA A 117 -9.56 8.75 -4.87
CA ALA A 117 -9.01 9.30 -3.64
C ALA A 117 -7.48 9.15 -3.56
N LEU A 118 -6.93 7.99 -3.94
CA LEU A 118 -5.48 7.78 -4.03
C LEU A 118 -4.82 8.72 -5.03
N SER A 119 -5.42 8.91 -6.20
CA SER A 119 -4.93 9.84 -7.22
C SER A 119 -4.93 11.28 -6.73
N LEU A 120 -6.00 11.71 -6.05
CA LEU A 120 -6.12 13.03 -5.46
C LEU A 120 -5.13 13.24 -4.31
N LEU A 121 -4.93 12.24 -3.46
CA LEU A 121 -3.95 12.28 -2.38
C LEU A 121 -2.54 12.44 -2.95
N HIS A 122 -2.21 11.67 -3.99
CA HIS A 122 -0.93 11.81 -4.66
C HIS A 122 -0.76 13.22 -5.25
N LEU A 123 -1.76 13.74 -5.97
CA LEU A 123 -1.73 15.10 -6.52
C LEU A 123 -1.57 16.17 -5.42
N GLY A 124 -2.30 16.02 -4.31
CA GLY A 124 -2.20 16.93 -3.18
C GLY A 124 -0.80 16.91 -2.56
N SER A 125 -0.22 15.71 -2.39
CA SER A 125 1.15 15.57 -1.87
C SER A 125 2.19 16.18 -2.78
N THR A 126 2.10 15.99 -4.11
CA THR A 126 3.06 16.59 -5.06
C THR A 126 2.94 18.10 -5.11
N MET A 127 1.72 18.65 -5.05
CA MET A 127 1.51 20.10 -4.96
C MET A 127 2.04 20.70 -3.65
N TYR A 128 1.87 20.00 -2.53
CA TYR A 128 2.36 20.42 -1.22
C TYR A 128 3.90 20.51 -1.23
N GLU A 129 4.56 19.44 -1.66
CA GLU A 129 6.03 19.39 -1.76
C GLU A 129 6.55 20.47 -2.74
N ALA A 130 5.92 20.62 -3.91
CA ALA A 130 6.34 21.63 -4.90
C ALA A 130 6.30 23.07 -4.35
N ARG A 131 5.40 23.37 -3.41
CA ARG A 131 5.32 24.70 -2.76
C ARG A 131 6.38 24.91 -1.68
N GLN A 132 6.92 23.85 -1.08
CA GLN A 132 7.95 23.97 -0.04
C GLN A 132 9.34 24.26 -0.63
N TYR A 133 9.54 23.94 -1.91
CA TYR A 133 10.81 24.12 -2.63
C TYR A 133 10.78 25.23 -3.68
N ALA A 134 9.72 26.04 -3.72
CA ALA A 134 9.55 27.20 -4.61
C ALA A 134 9.82 28.51 -3.86
#